data_AF-A0A849D6Y9-F1
#
_entry.id   AF-A0A849D6Y9-F1
#
_cell.length_a   1.000
_cell.length_b   1.000
_cell.length_c   1.000
_cell.angle_alpha   90.00
_cell.angle_beta   90.00
_cell.angle_gamma   90.00
#
_symmetry.space_group_name_H-M   'P 1'
#
loop_
_entity.id
_entity.type
_entity.pdbx_description
1 polymer ?
#
loop_
_entity_poly.entity_id
_entity_poly.type
_entity_poly.pdbx_seq_one_letter_code
_entity_poly.pdbx_strand_id
1 'polypeptide(L)'
;MNKLGFILILLFSCGVFAQNGSAYAEKPSSFKAGEWLKFRIHYGFLNASYATLHVLNDSIDNIPVYHVVGKGRTTGFASLFFKVDDTYESYFDKKDGKPYRFLRKVDERGYTKDIEIN
;
A
#
# COMPACT_ATOMS: atom_id res chain seq x y z
N MET A 1 -31.68 -22.99 42.68
CA MET A 1 -32.20 -22.41 41.42
C MET A 1 -33.16 -23.41 40.81
N ASN A 2 -34.42 -23.03 40.56
CA ASN A 2 -35.40 -23.93 39.96
C ASN A 2 -34.99 -24.27 38.51
N LYS A 3 -35.29 -25.48 38.04
CA LYS A 3 -34.93 -25.94 36.68
C LYS A 3 -35.39 -24.95 35.59
N LEU A 4 -36.51 -24.27 35.83
CA LEU A 4 -37.06 -23.23 34.96
C LEU A 4 -36.16 -21.98 34.87
N GLY A 5 -35.58 -21.52 35.98
CA GLY A 5 -34.65 -20.39 35.98
C GLY A 5 -33.33 -20.71 35.28
N PHE A 6 -32.88 -21.97 35.36
CA PHE A 6 -31.68 -22.42 34.64
C PHE A 6 -31.88 -22.42 33.11
N ILE A 7 -33.07 -22.83 32.65
CA ILE A 7 -33.44 -22.82 31.23
C ILE A 7 -33.54 -21.38 30.69
N LEU A 8 -34.09 -20.45 31.48
CA LEU A 8 -34.22 -19.05 31.07
C LEU A 8 -32.84 -18.38 30.86
N ILE A 9 -31.87 -18.70 31.71
CA ILE A 9 -30.49 -18.20 31.62
C ILE A 9 -29.77 -18.76 30.37
N LEU A 10 -30.02 -20.03 30.03
CA LEU A 10 -29.48 -20.68 28.83
C LEU A 10 -30.07 -20.11 27.53
N LEU A 11 -31.34 -19.72 27.54
CA LEU A 11 -31.97 -19.04 26.40
C LEU A 11 -31.47 -17.60 26.24
N PHE A 12 -31.20 -16.91 27.35
CA PHE A 12 -30.64 -15.55 27.33
C PHE A 12 -29.19 -15.52 26.83
N SER A 13 -28.37 -16.53 27.15
CA SER A 13 -26.99 -16.61 26.65
C SER A 13 -26.89 -16.96 25.16
N CYS A 14 -27.89 -17.64 24.60
CA CYS A 14 -27.94 -17.96 23.18
C CYS A 14 -28.27 -16.74 22.29
N GLY A 15 -29.01 -15.75 22.84
CA GLY A 15 -29.38 -14.52 22.14
C GLY A 15 -28.24 -13.48 21.97
N VAL A 16 -27.11 -13.64 22.67
CA VAL A 16 -25.99 -12.66 22.64
C VAL A 16 -25.01 -12.93 21.49
N PHE A 17 -25.14 -14.04 20.76
CA PHE A 17 -24.24 -14.41 19.65
C PHE A 17 -24.70 -13.94 18.25
N ALA A 18 -25.67 -13.03 18.17
CA ALA A 18 -26.09 -12.42 16.90
C ALA A 18 -25.35 -11.09 16.63
N GLN A 19 -24.01 -11.13 16.56
CA GLN A 19 -23.18 -10.04 16.02
C GLN A 19 -22.21 -10.55 14.96
N ASN A 20 -22.61 -11.51 14.13
CA ASN A 20 -21.81 -11.93 12.97
C ASN A 20 -22.53 -11.53 11.69
N GLY A 21 -22.50 -10.22 11.47
CA GLY A 21 -23.01 -9.59 10.27
C GLY A 21 -22.41 -8.20 10.17
N SER A 22 -21.07 -8.10 10.29
CA SER A 22 -20.37 -6.96 9.72
C SER A 22 -20.67 -7.04 8.22
N ALA A 23 -21.75 -6.42 7.78
CA ALA A 23 -21.90 -6.03 6.39
C ALA A 23 -20.56 -5.36 6.06
N TYR A 24 -19.82 -5.92 5.10
CA TYR A 24 -18.60 -5.33 4.58
C TYR A 24 -19.00 -3.98 3.99
N ALA A 25 -19.08 -2.96 4.84
CA ALA A 25 -19.19 -1.59 4.40
C ALA A 25 -17.93 -1.40 3.55
N GLU A 26 -18.11 -1.18 2.24
CA GLU A 26 -17.02 -0.80 1.36
C GLU A 26 -16.29 0.35 2.04
N LYS A 27 -15.11 0.05 2.59
CA LYS A 27 -14.33 1.06 3.26
C LYS A 27 -13.90 2.03 2.16
N PRO A 28 -14.12 3.34 2.33
CA PRO A 28 -13.66 4.30 1.32
C PRO A 28 -12.16 4.10 1.11
N SER A 29 -11.75 4.04 -0.16
CA SER A 29 -10.34 3.89 -0.50
C SER A 29 -9.54 5.04 0.12
N SER A 30 -8.36 4.69 0.65
CA SER A 30 -7.42 5.68 1.18
C SER A 30 -6.61 6.38 0.07
N PHE A 31 -6.85 6.02 -1.18
CA PHE A 31 -6.10 6.51 -2.34
C PHE A 31 -7.04 7.10 -3.39
N LYS A 32 -6.57 8.14 -4.08
CA LYS A 32 -7.23 8.72 -5.25
C LYS A 32 -6.23 8.82 -6.39
N ALA A 33 -6.62 8.33 -7.56
CA ALA A 33 -5.77 8.47 -8.74
C ALA A 33 -5.52 9.94 -9.09
N GLY A 34 -4.29 10.25 -9.49
CA GLY A 34 -3.76 11.59 -9.69
C GLY A 34 -3.10 12.20 -8.45
N GLU A 35 -3.17 11.56 -7.28
CA GLU A 35 -2.40 11.98 -6.11
C GLU A 35 -0.91 11.82 -6.37
N TRP A 36 -0.15 12.87 -6.07
CA TRP A 36 1.30 12.83 -6.20
C TRP A 36 1.96 13.55 -5.02
N LEU A 37 3.10 13.01 -4.60
CA LEU A 37 3.97 13.60 -3.59
C LEU A 37 5.36 13.72 -4.17
N LYS A 38 6.05 14.81 -3.84
CA LYS A 38 7.47 15.00 -4.15
C LYS A 38 8.21 15.43 -2.90
N PHE A 39 9.21 14.64 -2.54
CA PHE A 39 10.12 14.87 -1.44
C PHE A 39 11.45 15.36 -2.00
N ARG A 40 12.05 16.30 -1.30
CA ARG A 40 13.41 16.77 -1.53
C ARG A 40 14.20 16.52 -0.27
N ILE A 41 15.30 15.79 -0.38
CA ILE A 41 16.11 15.39 0.75
C ILE A 41 17.37 16.24 0.75
N HIS A 42 17.61 16.87 1.89
CA HIS A 42 18.76 17.73 2.11
C HIS A 42 19.77 17.05 3.04
N TYR A 43 21.05 17.22 2.73
CA TYR A 43 22.14 16.88 3.63
C TYR A 43 22.97 18.15 3.87
N GLY A 44 22.75 18.80 5.02
CA GLY A 44 23.22 20.16 5.24
C GLY A 44 22.67 21.11 4.18
N PHE A 45 23.57 21.84 3.50
CA PHE A 45 23.21 22.77 2.42
C PHE A 45 23.05 22.09 1.05
N LEU A 46 23.32 20.80 0.93
CA LEU A 46 23.30 20.08 -0.34
C LEU A 46 21.93 19.44 -0.59
N ASN A 47 21.48 19.50 -1.85
CA ASN A 47 20.34 18.73 -2.34
C ASN A 47 20.82 17.32 -2.65
N ALA A 48 20.58 16.39 -1.73
CA ALA A 48 21.08 15.03 -1.85
C ALA A 48 20.26 14.21 -2.84
N SER A 49 18.93 14.31 -2.77
CA SER A 49 18.04 13.50 -3.61
C SER A 49 16.62 14.06 -3.70
N TYR A 50 15.84 13.48 -4.61
CA TYR A 50 14.39 13.62 -4.68
C TYR A 50 13.75 12.24 -4.62
N ALA A 51 12.55 12.18 -4.04
CA ALA A 51 11.67 11.04 -4.15
C ALA A 51 10.28 11.47 -4.60
N THR A 52 9.60 10.67 -5.40
CA THR A 52 8.22 10.91 -5.83
C THR A 52 7.37 9.69 -5.59
N LEU A 53 6.11 9.90 -5.21
CA LEU A 53 5.06 8.88 -5.20
C LEU A 53 3.93 9.38 -6.09
N HIS A 54 3.43 8.56 -7.00
CA HIS A 54 2.33 8.92 -7.89
C HIS A 54 1.32 7.77 -7.95
N VAL A 55 0.07 8.06 -7.63
CA VAL A 55 -1.04 7.11 -7.70
C VAL A 55 -1.75 7.27 -9.05
N LEU A 56 -1.77 6.20 -9.84
CA LEU A 56 -2.37 6.15 -11.17
C LEU A 56 -3.56 5.19 -11.19
N ASN A 57 -4.41 5.35 -12.19
CA ASN A 57 -5.44 4.37 -12.52
C ASN A 57 -4.89 3.38 -13.53
N ASP A 58 -5.07 2.08 -13.28
CA ASP A 58 -4.73 1.04 -14.25
C ASP A 58 -5.70 -0.15 -14.12
N SER A 59 -5.49 -1.19 -14.92
CA SER A 59 -6.19 -2.47 -14.86
C SER A 59 -5.25 -3.65 -15.15
N ILE A 60 -5.40 -4.74 -14.40
CA ILE A 60 -4.74 -6.03 -14.66
C ILE A 60 -5.84 -7.06 -14.89
N ASP A 61 -5.85 -7.74 -16.04
CA ASP A 61 -6.86 -8.75 -16.40
C ASP A 61 -8.32 -8.27 -16.19
N ASN A 62 -8.61 -7.04 -16.63
CA ASN A 62 -9.89 -6.33 -16.44
C ASN A 62 -10.27 -6.02 -14.98
N ILE A 63 -9.38 -6.26 -14.02
CA ILE A 63 -9.55 -5.85 -12.62
C ILE A 63 -9.02 -4.43 -12.47
N PRO A 64 -9.84 -3.45 -12.01
CA PRO A 64 -9.37 -2.10 -11.75
C PRO A 64 -8.39 -2.07 -10.57
N VAL A 65 -7.20 -1.51 -10.78
CA VAL A 65 -6.15 -1.41 -9.77
C VAL A 65 -5.63 0.02 -9.62
N TYR A 66 -5.15 0.35 -8.43
CA TYR A 66 -4.22 1.46 -8.26
C TYR A 66 -2.85 1.03 -8.74
N HIS A 67 -2.22 1.84 -9.59
CA HIS A 67 -0.81 1.70 -9.96
C HIS A 67 -0.03 2.80 -9.26
N VAL A 68 0.76 2.44 -8.25
CA VAL A 68 1.54 3.41 -7.48
C VAL A 68 3.00 3.33 -7.91
N VAL A 69 3.53 4.45 -8.39
CA VAL A 69 4.93 4.57 -8.84
C VAL A 69 5.71 5.39 -7.82
N GLY A 70 6.65 4.74 -7.14
CA GLY A 70 7.65 5.35 -6.29
C GLY A 70 8.99 5.48 -7.03
N LYS A 71 9.56 6.69 -7.08
CA LYS A 71 10.90 6.91 -7.64
C LYS A 71 11.79 7.62 -6.64
N GLY A 72 13.04 7.19 -6.51
CA GLY A 72 14.03 7.82 -5.65
C GLY A 72 15.32 8.03 -6.45
N ARG A 73 15.81 9.28 -6.49
CA ARG A 73 17.02 9.59 -7.24
C ARG A 73 17.90 10.61 -6.54
N THR A 74 19.17 10.26 -6.42
CA THR A 74 20.22 11.19 -5.97
C THR A 74 20.52 12.26 -7.02
N THR A 75 20.91 13.46 -6.58
CA THR A 75 21.14 14.60 -7.47
C THR A 75 22.45 15.33 -7.18
N GLY A 76 22.97 16.06 -8.17
CA GLY A 76 24.17 16.89 -8.03
C GLY A 76 25.40 16.08 -7.59
N PHE A 77 26.26 16.72 -6.77
CA PHE A 77 27.48 16.08 -6.26
C PHE A 77 27.22 14.82 -5.43
N ALA A 78 26.07 14.71 -4.76
CA ALA A 78 25.74 13.50 -4.00
C ALA A 78 25.71 12.26 -4.90
N SER A 79 25.22 12.39 -6.14
CA SER A 79 25.18 11.28 -7.11
C SER A 79 26.56 10.81 -7.58
N LEU A 80 27.59 11.67 -7.50
CA LEU A 80 28.96 11.29 -7.86
C LEU A 80 29.59 10.33 -6.84
N PHE A 81 29.10 10.30 -5.60
CA PHE A 81 29.61 9.43 -4.54
C PHE A 81 28.60 8.35 -4.18
N PHE A 82 27.33 8.71 -4.06
CA PHE A 82 26.21 7.87 -3.65
C PHE A 82 25.12 7.93 -4.72
N LYS A 83 25.35 7.28 -5.87
CA LYS A 83 24.31 7.20 -6.91
C LYS A 83 23.23 6.22 -6.45
N VAL A 84 21.98 6.68 -6.55
CA VAL A 84 20.73 5.93 -6.41
C VAL A 84 19.79 6.39 -7.53
N ASP A 85 19.20 5.45 -8.24
CA ASP A 85 18.17 5.64 -9.26
C ASP A 85 17.18 4.46 -9.22
N ASP A 86 16.23 4.56 -8.29
CA ASP A 86 15.34 3.48 -7.92
C ASP A 86 13.91 3.78 -8.36
N THR A 87 13.23 2.74 -8.85
CA THR A 87 11.81 2.75 -9.19
C THR A 87 11.14 1.51 -8.58
N TYR A 88 10.12 1.76 -7.78
CA TYR A 88 9.25 0.75 -7.19
C TYR A 88 7.83 0.98 -7.67
N GLU A 89 7.18 -0.07 -8.16
CA GLU A 89 5.80 0.01 -8.63
C GLU A 89 4.94 -1.04 -7.95
N SER A 90 3.76 -0.66 -7.50
CA SER A 90 2.78 -1.56 -6.90
C SER A 90 1.44 -1.44 -7.61
N TYR A 91 0.84 -2.58 -7.92
CA TYR A 91 -0.48 -2.69 -8.51
C TYR A 91 -1.37 -3.44 -7.52
N PHE A 92 -2.43 -2.80 -7.03
CA PHE A 92 -3.33 -3.40 -6.05
C PHE A 92 -4.78 -3.01 -6.28
N ASP A 93 -5.69 -3.91 -5.90
CA ASP A 93 -7.13 -3.76 -6.08
C ASP A 93 -7.66 -2.46 -5.48
N LYS A 94 -8.58 -1.80 -6.16
CA LYS A 94 -9.19 -0.57 -5.64
C LYS A 94 -10.21 -0.81 -4.53
N LYS A 95 -10.72 -2.04 -4.39
CA LYS A 95 -11.78 -2.39 -3.43
C LYS A 95 -11.20 -2.93 -2.13
N ASP A 96 -10.36 -3.95 -2.19
CA ASP A 96 -9.85 -4.66 -1.02
C ASP A 96 -8.34 -4.48 -0.78
N GLY A 97 -7.64 -3.78 -1.68
CA GLY A 97 -6.21 -3.51 -1.58
C GLY A 97 -5.32 -4.72 -1.87
N LYS A 98 -5.87 -5.83 -2.40
CA LYS A 98 -5.10 -7.02 -2.73
C LYS A 98 -4.01 -6.70 -3.76
N PRO A 99 -2.73 -7.04 -3.51
CA PRO A 99 -1.68 -6.84 -4.50
C PRO A 99 -1.81 -7.84 -5.64
N TYR A 100 -1.56 -7.37 -6.87
CA TYR A 100 -1.55 -8.18 -8.09
C TYR A 100 -0.19 -8.19 -8.79
N ARG A 101 0.59 -7.12 -8.64
CA ARG A 101 1.90 -7.01 -9.26
C ARG A 101 2.77 -6.03 -8.51
N PHE A 102 4.05 -6.36 -8.40
CA PHE A 102 5.07 -5.48 -7.84
C PHE A 102 6.32 -5.52 -8.71
N LEU A 103 6.83 -4.33 -9.06
CA LEU A 103 8.10 -4.18 -9.76
C LEU A 103 9.09 -3.44 -8.87
N ARG A 104 10.33 -3.91 -8.88
CA ARG A 104 11.46 -3.26 -8.21
C ARG A 104 12.63 -3.19 -9.18
N LYS A 105 12.94 -1.97 -9.58
CA LYS A 105 14.09 -1.62 -10.41
C LYS A 105 15.02 -0.69 -9.64
N VAL A 106 16.23 -1.14 -9.38
CA VAL A 106 17.21 -0.48 -8.50
C VAL A 106 18.53 -0.33 -9.24
N ASP A 107 19.15 0.85 -9.16
CA ASP A 107 20.51 1.13 -9.61
C ASP A 107 21.23 2.02 -8.59
N GLU A 108 22.09 1.38 -7.80
CA GLU A 108 22.84 2.01 -6.72
C GLU A 108 24.36 1.91 -6.95
N ARG A 109 24.81 2.07 -8.22
CA ARG A 109 26.24 2.17 -8.59
C ARG A 109 27.13 0.98 -8.22
N GLY A 110 26.56 -0.20 -8.11
CA GLY A 110 27.26 -1.42 -7.69
C GLY A 110 26.29 -2.52 -7.29
N TYR A 111 25.08 -2.11 -6.92
CA TYR A 111 23.94 -3.00 -6.78
C TYR A 111 22.89 -2.65 -7.84
N THR A 112 22.45 -3.65 -8.59
CA THR A 112 21.28 -3.53 -9.47
C THR A 112 20.33 -4.66 -9.18
N LYS A 113 19.04 -4.37 -9.28
CA LYS A 113 17.98 -5.36 -9.12
C LYS A 113 16.85 -4.98 -10.05
N ASP A 114 16.40 -5.95 -10.84
CA ASP A 114 15.21 -5.81 -11.68
C ASP A 114 14.38 -7.07 -11.43
N ILE A 115 13.28 -6.91 -10.68
CA ILE A 115 12.39 -8.01 -10.35
C ILE A 115 10.94 -7.61 -10.52
N GLU A 116 10.15 -8.58 -10.94
CA GLU A 116 8.70 -8.54 -11.00
C GLU A 116 8.15 -9.70 -10.18
N ILE A 117 7.11 -9.43 -9.39
CA ILE A 117 6.40 -10.41 -8.56
C ILE A 117 4.90 -10.24 -8.85
N ASN A 118 4.24 -11.36 -9.16
CA ASN A 118 2.80 -11.43 -9.47
C ASN A 118 2.07 -12.30 -8.43
#